data_AF-A0A9P5PR69-F1
#
_entry.id   AF-A0A9P5PR69-F1
#
_cell.length_a   1.000
_cell.length_b   1.000
_cell.length_c   1.000
_cell.angle_alpha   90.00
_cell.angle_beta   90.00
_cell.angle_gamma   90.00
#
_symmetry.space_group_name_H-M   'P 1'
#
loop_
_entity.id
_entity.type
_entity.pdbx_description
1 polymer ?
#
loop_
_entity_poly.entity_id
_entity_poly.type
_entity_poly.pdbx_seq_one_letter_code
_entity_poly.pdbx_strand_id
1 'polypeptide(L)'
;MSQNFLPPVDPTKLPRNLGLDPYYHLVNWDLFKEGIITLPDAANGASLVRKIKEAPFWSLLEPKYLGLDPLPDVRPVETSHLYSDDGQIKELWLVVYNDDHSLPARHRHWGIRWAVNRRYPRTHDKYPQAARCLEVETDLQKTHLVNWGPLTTLHKFVTTSSIAVFSLGKYTRQQRVYLEAISWHLPIQYPPDGVFNCQNWCAALLGIAVACDMIKVEVVRDVLQQALQQIIPDPRRGPFSIPE
;
A
#
# COMPACT_ATOMS: atom_id res chain seq x y z
N MET A 1 -22.90 16.72 -11.15
CA MET A 1 -21.98 16.06 -10.21
C MET A 1 -20.69 15.81 -10.97
N SER A 2 -19.60 16.50 -10.63
CA SER A 2 -18.32 16.35 -11.30
C SER A 2 -17.67 15.04 -10.85
N GLN A 3 -17.36 14.15 -11.79
CA GLN A 3 -16.53 12.99 -11.49
C GLN A 3 -15.16 13.48 -11.01
N ASN A 4 -14.75 13.08 -9.81
CA ASN A 4 -13.41 13.39 -9.31
C ASN A 4 -12.45 12.43 -10.01
N PHE A 5 -11.69 12.93 -10.97
CA PHE A 5 -10.60 12.17 -11.57
C PHE A 5 -9.32 12.38 -10.75
N LEU A 6 -8.43 11.39 -10.80
CA LEU A 6 -7.04 11.61 -10.42
C LEU A 6 -6.49 12.77 -11.27
N PRO A 7 -5.85 13.84 -10.73
CA PRO A 7 -5.03 14.71 -11.56
C PRO A 7 -4.02 13.86 -12.35
N PRO A 8 -3.73 14.23 -13.61
CA PRO A 8 -2.75 13.53 -14.41
C PRO A 8 -1.39 13.58 -13.70
N VAL A 9 -0.73 12.42 -13.60
CA VAL A 9 0.60 12.31 -13.01
C VAL A 9 1.62 12.94 -13.98
N ASP A 10 2.45 13.86 -13.48
CA ASP A 10 3.54 14.44 -14.27
C ASP A 10 4.79 13.54 -14.15
N PRO A 11 5.18 12.82 -15.22
CA PRO A 11 6.32 11.90 -15.17
C PRO A 11 7.65 12.64 -14.98
N THR A 12 7.72 13.94 -15.25
CA THR A 12 8.92 14.74 -15.00
C THR A 12 9.14 15.01 -13.52
N LYS A 13 8.09 14.89 -12.70
CA LYS A 13 8.15 15.02 -11.23
C LYS A 13 8.54 13.72 -10.52
N LEU A 14 8.72 12.62 -11.24
CA LEU A 14 9.18 11.38 -10.61
C LEU A 14 10.58 11.59 -10.04
N PRO A 15 10.80 11.19 -8.77
CA PRO A 15 12.10 11.35 -8.14
C PRO A 15 13.10 10.38 -8.78
N ARG A 16 13.88 10.89 -9.73
CA ARG A 16 15.08 10.21 -10.23
C ARG A 16 16.04 10.12 -9.04
N ASN A 17 16.47 8.90 -8.68
CA ASN A 17 17.39 8.62 -7.57
C ASN A 17 16.78 8.43 -6.16
N LEU A 18 15.64 7.75 -6.01
CA LEU A 18 15.25 7.21 -4.69
C LEU A 18 16.10 6.02 -4.22
N GLY A 19 17.20 5.69 -4.91
CA GLY A 19 18.09 4.58 -4.56
C GLY A 19 17.49 3.19 -4.75
N LEU A 20 16.21 3.10 -5.17
CA LEU A 20 15.44 1.86 -5.20
C LEU A 20 14.77 1.51 -6.52
N ASP A 21 14.89 2.31 -7.59
CA ASP A 21 14.09 1.97 -8.75
C ASP A 21 14.63 2.28 -10.16
N PRO A 22 15.07 1.23 -10.90
CA PRO A 22 14.99 1.21 -12.36
C PRO A 22 13.59 0.83 -12.89
N TYR A 23 12.63 0.43 -12.05
CA TYR A 23 11.34 -0.15 -12.43
C TYR A 23 10.16 0.83 -12.54
N TYR A 24 10.40 2.14 -12.49
CA TYR A 24 9.36 3.13 -12.84
C TYR A 24 8.77 2.95 -14.25
N HIS A 25 9.49 2.24 -15.13
CA HIS A 25 9.01 1.87 -16.46
C HIS A 25 7.84 0.87 -16.42
N LEU A 26 7.65 0.13 -15.32
CA LEU A 26 6.52 -0.79 -15.16
C LEU A 26 5.21 -0.04 -14.93
N VAL A 27 5.26 1.20 -14.45
CA VAL A 27 4.06 1.99 -14.23
C VAL A 27 3.44 2.33 -15.60
N ASN A 28 2.32 1.69 -15.92
CA ASN A 28 1.58 1.96 -17.15
C ASN A 28 0.84 3.30 -17.02
N TRP A 29 1.54 4.38 -17.41
CA TRP A 29 1.07 5.75 -17.26
C TRP A 29 -0.15 6.10 -18.12
N ASP A 30 -0.40 5.38 -19.19
CA ASP A 30 -1.53 5.67 -20.07
C ASP A 30 -2.87 5.34 -19.38
N LEU A 31 -2.86 4.40 -18.42
CA LEU A 31 -4.00 4.15 -17.51
C LEU A 31 -4.34 5.37 -16.62
N PHE A 32 -3.34 6.22 -16.34
CA PHE A 32 -3.52 7.43 -15.52
C PHE A 32 -3.85 8.67 -16.37
N LYS A 33 -3.37 8.74 -17.62
CA LYS A 33 -3.60 9.88 -18.54
C LYS A 33 -5.01 9.92 -19.12
N GLU A 34 -5.61 8.75 -19.37
CA GLU A 34 -6.94 8.67 -19.96
C GLU A 34 -8.07 8.98 -18.96
N GLY A 35 -7.76 9.37 -17.72
CA GLY A 35 -8.76 9.65 -16.70
C GLY A 35 -9.61 8.43 -16.35
N ILE A 36 -9.16 7.22 -16.67
CA ILE A 36 -9.98 6.01 -16.51
C ILE A 36 -10.23 5.69 -15.03
N ILE A 37 -9.31 6.10 -14.15
CA ILE A 37 -9.45 5.93 -12.71
C ILE A 37 -10.38 7.03 -12.15
N THR A 38 -11.67 6.72 -12.13
CA THR A 38 -12.66 7.53 -11.42
C THR A 38 -12.44 7.35 -9.92
N LEU A 39 -12.17 8.44 -9.18
CA LEU A 39 -12.16 8.36 -7.71
C LEU A 39 -13.58 8.08 -7.22
N PRO A 40 -13.73 7.29 -6.14
CA PRO A 40 -15.00 7.20 -5.43
C PRO A 40 -15.49 8.61 -5.08
N ASP A 41 -16.71 8.95 -5.47
CA ASP A 41 -17.31 10.23 -5.10
C ASP A 41 -17.38 10.31 -3.57
N ALA A 42 -16.70 11.30 -2.97
CA ALA A 42 -16.42 11.34 -1.53
C ALA A 42 -17.70 11.39 -0.68
N ALA A 43 -18.81 11.89 -1.27
CA ALA A 43 -20.11 12.02 -0.64
C ALA A 43 -20.98 10.75 -0.68
N ASN A 44 -20.73 9.83 -1.62
CA ASN A 44 -21.60 8.69 -1.90
C ASN A 44 -20.80 7.40 -2.10
N GLY A 45 -20.09 6.96 -1.05
CA GLY A 45 -19.43 5.64 -1.01
C GLY A 45 -20.35 4.46 -1.35
N ALA A 46 -21.68 4.65 -1.42
CA ALA A 46 -22.66 3.67 -1.83
C ALA A 46 -22.86 3.51 -3.35
N SER A 47 -22.55 4.52 -4.18
CA SER A 47 -22.80 4.42 -5.63
C SER A 47 -21.70 3.64 -6.35
N LEU A 48 -20.47 3.70 -5.87
CA LEU A 48 -19.38 2.85 -6.35
C LEU A 48 -19.70 1.39 -6.00
N VAL A 49 -20.19 1.12 -4.77
CA VAL A 49 -20.60 -0.22 -4.30
C VAL A 49 -21.65 -0.88 -5.21
N ARG A 50 -22.46 -0.11 -5.96
CA ARG A 50 -23.51 -0.67 -6.82
C ARG A 50 -23.04 -1.03 -8.23
N LYS A 51 -22.00 -0.37 -8.78
CA LYS A 51 -21.30 -0.81 -10.01
C LYS A 51 -20.14 -1.78 -9.74
N ILE A 52 -19.65 -1.83 -8.49
CA ILE A 52 -18.57 -2.71 -7.99
C ILE A 52 -18.99 -4.17 -7.80
N LYS A 53 -20.30 -4.47 -7.73
CA LYS A 53 -20.78 -5.83 -7.43
C LYS A 53 -20.46 -6.89 -8.49
N GLU A 54 -19.92 -6.50 -9.65
CA GLU A 54 -19.72 -7.41 -10.80
C GLU A 54 -18.25 -7.56 -11.24
N ALA A 55 -17.29 -6.81 -10.69
CA ALA A 55 -15.87 -6.92 -11.04
C ALA A 55 -15.02 -7.29 -9.81
N PRO A 56 -14.46 -8.52 -9.73
CA PRO A 56 -13.71 -8.96 -8.55
C PRO A 56 -12.35 -8.26 -8.35
N PHE A 57 -11.93 -7.41 -9.28
CA PHE A 57 -10.66 -6.67 -9.23
C PHE A 57 -10.86 -5.22 -9.68
N TRP A 58 -10.37 -4.25 -8.91
CA TRP A 58 -10.51 -2.82 -9.22
C TRP A 58 -9.38 -2.29 -10.10
N SER A 59 -8.57 -3.17 -10.69
CA SER A 59 -7.48 -2.83 -11.60
C SER A 59 -7.91 -3.04 -13.04
N LEU A 60 -7.46 -2.16 -13.92
CA LEU A 60 -7.55 -2.32 -15.38
C LEU A 60 -6.41 -3.19 -15.95
N LEU A 61 -5.44 -3.57 -15.12
CA LEU A 61 -4.34 -4.43 -15.52
C LEU A 61 -4.85 -5.87 -15.78
N GLU A 62 -4.25 -6.53 -16.76
CA GLU A 62 -4.44 -7.98 -16.92
C GLU A 62 -3.99 -8.71 -15.63
N PRO A 63 -4.70 -9.78 -15.22
CA PRO A 63 -4.39 -10.53 -13.99
C PRO A 63 -2.92 -10.88 -13.80
N LYS A 64 -2.22 -11.28 -14.87
CA LYS A 64 -0.77 -11.60 -14.84
C LYS A 64 0.12 -10.47 -14.33
N TYR A 65 -0.24 -9.21 -14.60
CA TYR A 65 0.50 -8.03 -14.11
C TYR A 65 0.19 -7.70 -12.66
N LEU A 66 -0.78 -8.39 -12.05
CA LEU A 66 -1.04 -8.38 -10.61
C LEU A 66 -0.52 -9.65 -9.93
N GLY A 67 0.10 -10.58 -10.66
CA GLY A 67 0.47 -11.90 -10.13
C GLY A 67 -0.73 -12.79 -9.88
N LEU A 68 -1.85 -12.54 -10.56
CA LEU A 68 -3.06 -13.35 -10.50
C LEU A 68 -3.08 -14.33 -11.68
N ASP A 69 -2.00 -15.08 -11.86
CA ASP A 69 -1.97 -16.21 -12.81
C ASP A 69 -2.91 -17.32 -12.29
N PRO A 70 -3.42 -18.27 -13.11
CA PRO A 70 -4.57 -19.12 -12.79
C PRO A 70 -4.29 -20.22 -11.73
N LEU A 71 -3.24 -20.05 -10.92
CA LEU A 71 -2.98 -20.89 -9.76
C LEU A 71 -4.04 -20.65 -8.67
N PRO A 72 -4.29 -21.64 -7.78
CA PRO A 72 -5.35 -21.56 -6.78
C PRO A 72 -4.98 -20.67 -5.58
N ASP A 73 -4.32 -19.55 -5.81
CA ASP A 73 -3.99 -18.62 -4.74
C ASP A 73 -5.28 -18.02 -4.17
N VAL A 74 -5.42 -18.14 -2.85
CA VAL A 74 -6.59 -17.65 -2.13
C VAL A 74 -6.29 -16.23 -1.67
N ARG A 75 -7.06 -15.28 -2.19
CA ARG A 75 -7.00 -13.89 -1.74
C ARG A 75 -7.13 -13.83 -0.21
N PRO A 76 -6.26 -13.08 0.50
CA PRO A 76 -6.41 -12.88 1.93
C PRO A 76 -7.78 -12.31 2.31
N VAL A 77 -8.27 -12.67 3.50
CA VAL A 77 -9.58 -12.24 3.99
C VAL A 77 -9.62 -10.73 4.18
N GLU A 78 -10.54 -10.08 3.48
CA GLU A 78 -10.73 -8.63 3.53
C GLU A 78 -11.76 -8.23 4.61
N THR A 79 -11.33 -7.45 5.61
CA THR A 79 -12.16 -7.16 6.79
C THR A 79 -12.70 -5.72 6.86
N SER A 80 -12.65 -4.94 5.77
CA SER A 80 -13.15 -3.55 5.75
C SER A 80 -14.63 -3.40 6.10
N HIS A 81 -15.43 -4.45 5.90
CA HIS A 81 -16.83 -4.47 6.31
C HIS A 81 -17.02 -4.40 7.85
N LEU A 82 -16.02 -4.84 8.62
CA LEU A 82 -15.96 -4.73 10.08
C LEU A 82 -15.15 -3.51 10.54
N TYR A 83 -14.07 -3.20 9.81
CA TYR A 83 -13.10 -2.14 10.12
C TYR A 83 -12.98 -1.15 8.96
N SER A 84 -13.84 -0.14 8.95
CA SER A 84 -13.90 0.83 7.86
C SER A 84 -12.91 1.98 8.05
N ASP A 85 -12.32 2.47 6.96
CA ASP A 85 -11.60 3.73 7.03
C ASP A 85 -12.56 4.92 7.18
N ASP A 86 -12.35 5.69 8.24
CA ASP A 86 -13.17 6.84 8.63
C ASP A 86 -12.66 8.15 8.01
N GLY A 87 -13.40 9.24 8.23
CA GLY A 87 -13.06 10.56 7.70
C GLY A 87 -11.90 11.28 8.40
N GLN A 88 -11.33 10.71 9.47
CA GLN A 88 -10.32 11.40 10.26
C GLN A 88 -8.99 11.49 9.49
N ILE A 89 -8.19 12.50 9.83
CA ILE A 89 -6.81 12.60 9.38
C ILE A 89 -5.99 11.55 10.11
N LYS A 90 -5.24 10.72 9.37
CA LYS A 90 -4.49 9.58 9.93
C LYS A 90 -3.04 9.62 9.49
N GLU A 91 -2.18 9.17 10.38
CA GLU A 91 -0.77 8.94 10.08
C GLU A 91 -0.64 7.69 9.21
N LEU A 92 0.11 7.81 8.11
CA LEU A 92 0.53 6.70 7.27
C LEU A 92 1.95 6.28 7.63
N TRP A 93 2.20 4.98 7.59
CA TRP A 93 3.47 4.38 7.98
C TRP A 93 3.99 3.50 6.87
N LEU A 94 5.28 3.61 6.55
CA LEU A 94 6.01 2.50 5.96
C LEU A 94 6.35 1.52 7.09
N VAL A 95 5.86 0.29 6.98
CA VAL A 95 6.10 -0.80 7.93
C VAL A 95 7.10 -1.75 7.32
N VAL A 96 8.18 -2.04 8.05
CA VAL A 96 9.25 -2.94 7.65
C VAL A 96 9.32 -4.10 8.63
N TYR A 97 9.17 -5.32 8.12
CA TYR A 97 9.34 -6.54 8.89
C TYR A 97 10.80 -6.97 8.88
N ASN A 98 11.33 -7.15 10.07
CA ASN A 98 12.73 -7.41 10.38
C ASN A 98 12.85 -8.72 11.17
N ASP A 99 12.09 -9.74 10.75
CA ASP A 99 11.95 -11.01 11.46
C ASP A 99 13.27 -11.79 11.55
N ASP A 100 14.19 -11.55 10.62
CA ASP A 100 15.51 -12.17 10.59
C ASP A 100 16.61 -11.13 10.31
N HIS A 101 17.31 -10.73 11.37
CA HIS A 101 18.44 -9.80 11.30
C HIS A 101 19.69 -10.40 10.61
N SER A 102 19.73 -11.72 10.41
CA SER A 102 20.83 -12.38 9.69
C SER A 102 20.71 -12.23 8.17
N LEU A 103 19.50 -11.96 7.66
CA LEU A 103 19.28 -11.75 6.25
C LEU A 103 19.64 -10.31 5.80
N PRO A 104 20.11 -10.14 4.56
CA PRO A 104 20.30 -8.81 3.98
C PRO A 104 19.00 -7.99 3.96
N ALA A 105 19.10 -6.66 4.08
CA ALA A 105 17.95 -5.75 4.12
C ALA A 105 16.93 -5.96 2.97
N ARG A 106 17.38 -6.38 1.78
CA ARG A 106 16.53 -6.71 0.61
C ARG A 106 15.53 -7.85 0.82
N HIS A 107 15.68 -8.65 1.88
CA HIS A 107 14.76 -9.76 2.20
C HIS A 107 13.62 -9.35 3.14
N ARG A 108 13.65 -8.12 3.66
CA ARG A 108 12.60 -7.61 4.54
C ARG A 108 11.32 -7.36 3.78
N HIS A 109 10.19 -7.68 4.41
CA HIS A 109 8.88 -7.37 3.86
C HIS A 109 8.49 -5.92 4.17
N TRP A 110 7.99 -5.20 3.17
CA TRP A 110 7.55 -3.81 3.29
C TRP A 110 6.06 -3.68 2.96
N GLY A 111 5.39 -2.77 3.66
CA GLY A 111 4.02 -2.40 3.36
C GLY A 111 3.68 -1.01 3.88
N ILE A 112 2.76 -0.32 3.22
CA ILE A 112 2.23 0.98 3.68
C ILE A 112 0.95 0.74 4.46
N ARG A 113 0.83 1.33 5.66
CA ARG A 113 -0.29 1.07 6.56
C ARG A 113 -0.79 2.28 7.31
N TRP A 114 -2.07 2.23 7.66
CA TRP A 114 -2.66 3.12 8.65
C TRP A 114 -3.73 2.38 9.45
N ALA A 115 -3.89 2.82 10.70
CA ALA A 115 -4.89 2.28 11.61
C ALA A 115 -6.31 2.53 11.10
N VAL A 116 -7.15 1.50 11.15
CA VAL A 116 -8.60 1.62 10.93
C VAL A 116 -9.34 1.18 12.18
N ASN A 117 -10.47 1.83 12.40
CA ASN A 117 -11.26 1.61 13.60
C ASN A 117 -12.40 0.64 13.30
N ARG A 118 -12.82 -0.07 14.34
CA ARG A 118 -14.02 -0.88 14.27
C ARG A 118 -15.21 0.03 14.00
N ARG A 119 -16.10 -0.38 13.10
CA ARG A 119 -17.34 0.36 12.80
C ARG A 119 -18.22 0.56 14.03
N TYR A 120 -18.17 -0.38 14.97
CA TYR A 120 -18.88 -0.37 16.25
C TYR A 120 -17.86 -0.57 17.38
N PRO A 121 -17.18 0.50 17.83
CA PRO A 121 -16.16 0.40 18.87
C PRO A 121 -16.78 -0.05 20.19
N ARG A 122 -16.13 -0.98 20.88
CA ARG A 122 -16.48 -1.35 22.25
C ARG A 122 -15.79 -0.38 23.21
N THR A 123 -16.39 -0.17 24.38
CA THR A 123 -15.88 0.73 25.44
C THR A 123 -14.47 0.39 25.95
N HIS A 124 -13.94 -0.80 25.61
CA HIS A 124 -12.62 -1.28 26.02
C HIS A 124 -11.59 -1.33 24.88
N ASP A 125 -11.95 -0.91 23.66
CA ASP A 125 -11.01 -0.91 22.53
C ASP A 125 -10.04 0.29 22.67
N LYS A 126 -8.96 0.11 23.43
CA LYS A 126 -7.93 1.16 23.65
C LYS A 126 -6.97 1.33 22.47
N TYR A 127 -6.85 0.33 21.61
CA TYR A 127 -5.88 0.29 20.51
C TYR A 127 -6.53 -0.11 19.18
N PRO A 128 -5.99 0.35 18.03
CA PRO A 128 -6.45 -0.10 16.73
C PRO A 128 -6.29 -1.62 16.58
N GLN A 129 -7.35 -2.28 16.14
CA GLN A 129 -7.38 -3.74 15.94
C GLN A 129 -7.15 -4.14 14.47
N ALA A 130 -7.05 -3.18 13.55
CA ALA A 130 -6.87 -3.44 12.12
C ALA A 130 -6.16 -2.29 11.39
N ALA A 131 -5.54 -2.60 10.24
CA ALA A 131 -4.91 -1.65 9.33
C ALA A 131 -5.52 -1.83 7.98
N ARG A 132 -5.61 -0.71 7.28
CA ARG A 132 -5.53 -0.76 5.83
C ARG A 132 -4.07 -0.94 5.40
N CYS A 133 -3.83 -1.91 4.53
CA CYS A 133 -2.51 -2.36 4.09
C CYS A 133 -2.41 -2.23 2.57
N LEU A 134 -1.35 -1.57 2.10
CA LEU A 134 -0.93 -1.53 0.71
C LEU A 134 0.42 -2.23 0.63
N GLU A 135 0.41 -3.46 0.14
CA GLU A 135 1.59 -4.31 0.03
C GLU A 135 1.36 -5.40 -1.01
N VAL A 136 2.44 -5.98 -1.51
CA VAL A 136 2.42 -7.20 -2.32
C VAL A 136 2.96 -8.35 -1.49
N GLU A 137 2.38 -9.53 -1.66
CA GLU A 137 2.78 -10.75 -0.94
C GLU A 137 3.38 -11.75 -1.92
N THR A 138 4.21 -12.67 -1.45
CA THR A 138 4.56 -13.83 -2.29
C THR A 138 3.36 -14.77 -2.36
N ASP A 139 3.15 -15.40 -3.51
CA ASP A 139 2.18 -16.49 -3.67
C ASP A 139 2.43 -17.65 -2.70
N LEU A 140 1.49 -18.59 -2.60
CA LEU A 140 1.59 -19.73 -1.69
C LEU A 140 2.81 -20.63 -1.99
N GLN A 141 3.27 -20.66 -3.25
CA GLN A 141 4.45 -21.43 -3.66
C GLN A 141 5.75 -20.63 -3.56
N LYS A 142 5.70 -19.34 -3.20
CA LYS A 142 6.84 -18.42 -3.13
C LYS A 142 7.63 -18.30 -4.44
N THR A 143 6.92 -18.39 -5.55
CA THR A 143 7.44 -18.31 -6.92
C THR A 143 7.35 -16.89 -7.50
N HIS A 144 6.37 -16.09 -7.09
CA HIS A 144 6.16 -14.74 -7.60
C HIS A 144 5.45 -13.84 -6.58
N LEU A 145 5.40 -12.53 -6.86
CA LEU A 145 4.64 -11.57 -6.05
C LEU A 145 3.18 -11.52 -6.53
N VAL A 146 2.28 -11.15 -5.64
CA VAL A 146 0.86 -10.94 -5.91
C VAL A 146 0.42 -9.62 -5.33
N ASN A 147 -0.21 -8.79 -6.17
CA ASN A 147 -0.86 -7.54 -5.77
C ASN A 147 -2.37 -7.78 -5.62
N TRP A 148 -2.80 -8.08 -4.39
CA TRP A 148 -4.22 -8.24 -4.03
C TRP A 148 -4.99 -6.92 -3.91
N GLY A 149 -4.33 -5.79 -4.18
CA GLY A 149 -4.81 -4.45 -3.90
C GLY A 149 -4.82 -4.11 -2.40
N PRO A 150 -5.44 -2.99 -2.02
CA PRO A 150 -5.66 -2.58 -0.65
C PRO A 150 -6.46 -3.62 0.15
N LEU A 151 -5.92 -4.03 1.30
CA LEU A 151 -6.57 -4.97 2.20
C LEU A 151 -6.64 -4.41 3.62
N THR A 152 -7.78 -4.54 4.28
CA THR A 152 -7.95 -4.34 5.70
C THR A 152 -7.70 -5.65 6.45
N THR A 153 -6.65 -5.68 7.27
CA THR A 153 -6.23 -6.87 8.02
C THR A 153 -6.22 -6.63 9.54
N LEU A 154 -6.63 -7.65 10.29
CA LEU A 154 -6.70 -7.66 11.76
C LEU A 154 -5.35 -7.97 12.44
N HIS A 155 -4.61 -8.92 11.88
CA HIS A 155 -3.49 -9.58 12.58
C HIS A 155 -2.12 -8.94 12.33
N LYS A 156 -2.04 -7.90 11.50
CA LYS A 156 -0.77 -7.22 11.18
C LYS A 156 -0.43 -6.07 12.15
N PHE A 157 -1.10 -6.02 13.32
CA PHE A 157 -0.85 -5.10 14.45
C PHE A 157 -0.18 -5.74 15.64
N VAL A 158 -0.13 -7.07 15.69
CA VAL A 158 0.56 -7.76 16.77
C VAL A 158 2.04 -7.55 16.52
N THR A 159 2.64 -6.65 17.30
CA THR A 159 4.08 -6.47 17.31
C THR A 159 4.72 -7.80 17.70
N THR A 160 5.23 -8.52 16.72
CA THR A 160 6.49 -9.21 16.95
C THR A 160 7.52 -8.12 17.26
N SER A 161 8.52 -8.39 18.08
CA SER A 161 9.65 -7.50 18.37
C SER A 161 10.46 -7.06 17.12
N SER A 162 9.99 -7.45 15.94
CA SER A 162 10.66 -7.40 14.66
C SER A 162 10.03 -6.43 13.65
N ILE A 163 9.13 -5.51 14.03
CA ILE A 163 8.65 -4.49 13.09
C ILE A 163 9.27 -3.12 13.33
N ALA A 164 9.68 -2.43 12.27
CA ALA A 164 10.05 -1.03 12.26
C ALA A 164 8.99 -0.20 11.53
N VAL A 165 8.70 1.01 12.02
CA VAL A 165 7.78 1.92 11.34
C VAL A 165 8.41 3.28 11.10
N PHE A 166 8.11 3.84 9.93
CA PHE A 166 8.57 5.15 9.51
C PHE A 166 7.37 6.01 9.09
N SER A 167 7.21 7.18 9.70
CA SER A 167 6.13 8.13 9.39
C SER A 167 6.25 8.63 7.96
N LEU A 168 5.17 8.51 7.20
CA LEU A 168 5.01 9.19 5.91
C LEU A 168 4.29 10.53 6.06
N GLY A 169 3.63 10.77 7.20
CA GLY A 169 2.87 11.98 7.49
C GLY A 169 1.38 11.72 7.71
N LYS A 170 0.63 12.81 7.86
CA LYS A 170 -0.81 12.81 8.13
C LYS A 170 -1.61 13.09 6.86
N TYR A 171 -2.58 12.22 6.57
CA TYR A 171 -3.36 12.26 5.34
C TYR A 171 -4.86 12.26 5.63
N THR A 172 -5.61 12.97 4.80
CA THR A 172 -7.08 12.91 4.77
C THR A 172 -7.57 11.61 4.16
N ARG A 173 -8.83 11.25 4.40
CA ARG A 173 -9.47 10.08 3.76
C ARG A 173 -9.38 10.12 2.23
N GLN A 174 -9.56 11.30 1.63
CA GLN A 174 -9.47 11.44 0.18
C GLN A 174 -8.07 11.10 -0.35
N GLN A 175 -7.02 11.59 0.31
CA GLN A 175 -5.64 11.26 -0.05
C GLN A 175 -5.34 9.76 0.13
N ARG A 176 -5.88 9.13 1.18
CA ARG A 176 -5.71 7.67 1.39
C ARG A 176 -6.41 6.85 0.32
N VAL A 177 -7.65 7.20 -0.04
CA VAL A 177 -8.39 6.59 -1.16
C VAL A 177 -7.63 6.74 -2.48
N TYR A 178 -6.98 7.88 -2.67
CA TYR A 178 -6.14 8.12 -3.83
C TYR A 178 -4.94 7.18 -3.87
N LEU A 179 -4.25 7.00 -2.74
CA LEU A 179 -3.13 6.08 -2.63
C LEU A 179 -3.56 4.62 -2.84
N GLU A 180 -4.74 4.23 -2.35
CA GLU A 180 -5.37 2.94 -2.64
C GLU A 180 -5.58 2.74 -4.13
N ALA A 181 -6.10 3.75 -4.83
CA ALA A 181 -6.35 3.70 -6.27
C ALA A 181 -5.04 3.52 -7.07
N ILE A 182 -3.97 4.21 -6.68
CA ILE A 182 -2.63 4.01 -7.27
C ILE A 182 -2.19 2.56 -7.06
N SER A 183 -2.29 2.04 -5.83
CA SER A 183 -1.83 0.69 -5.50
C SER A 183 -2.51 -0.43 -6.30
N TRP A 184 -3.80 -0.26 -6.62
CA TRP A 184 -4.55 -1.18 -7.48
C TRP A 184 -3.99 -1.27 -8.90
N HIS A 185 -3.40 -0.18 -9.39
CA HIS A 185 -2.92 -0.03 -10.77
C HIS A 185 -1.40 -0.10 -10.87
N LEU A 186 -0.72 -0.45 -9.78
CA LEU A 186 0.70 -0.65 -9.77
C LEU A 186 1.01 -2.13 -10.09
N PRO A 187 1.57 -2.43 -11.27
CA PRO A 187 1.85 -3.81 -11.63
C PRO A 187 3.02 -4.37 -10.82
N ILE A 188 3.11 -5.69 -10.82
CA ILE A 188 4.34 -6.41 -10.49
C ILE A 188 5.19 -6.61 -11.75
N GLN A 189 6.47 -6.93 -11.57
CA GLN A 189 7.33 -7.40 -12.64
C GLN A 189 6.85 -8.76 -13.17
N TYR A 190 6.40 -8.80 -14.43
CA TYR A 190 6.02 -10.01 -15.14
C TYR A 190 6.73 -10.08 -16.51
N PRO A 191 7.43 -11.19 -16.82
CA PRO A 191 7.72 -12.33 -15.94
C PRO A 191 8.64 -11.92 -14.75
N PRO A 192 8.62 -12.65 -13.62
CA PRO A 192 9.52 -12.39 -12.50
C PRO A 192 10.99 -12.44 -12.91
N ASP A 193 11.79 -11.46 -12.50
CA ASP A 193 13.23 -11.36 -12.81
C ASP A 193 14.13 -11.79 -11.64
N GLY A 194 13.55 -12.07 -10.47
CA GLY A 194 14.25 -12.41 -9.23
C GLY A 194 14.91 -11.22 -8.52
N VAL A 195 14.73 -10.00 -9.04
CA VAL A 195 15.29 -8.76 -8.49
C VAL A 195 14.17 -7.87 -7.94
N PHE A 196 13.06 -7.72 -8.67
CA PHE A 196 11.90 -6.96 -8.24
C PHE A 196 11.23 -7.63 -7.02
N ASN A 197 11.07 -6.87 -5.94
CA ASN A 197 10.48 -7.33 -4.69
C ASN A 197 9.42 -6.33 -4.13
N CYS A 198 8.88 -6.62 -2.96
CA CYS A 198 7.89 -5.75 -2.30
C CYS A 198 8.45 -4.36 -1.92
N GLN A 199 9.76 -4.20 -1.77
CA GLN A 199 10.41 -2.92 -1.50
C GLN A 199 10.40 -2.02 -2.73
N ASN A 200 10.70 -2.59 -3.92
CA ASN A 200 10.57 -1.88 -5.20
C ASN A 200 9.13 -1.44 -5.43
N TRP A 201 8.16 -2.33 -5.21
CA TRP A 201 6.75 -1.99 -5.35
C TRP A 201 6.32 -0.85 -4.40
N CYS A 202 6.73 -0.88 -3.12
CA CYS A 202 6.45 0.22 -2.19
C CYS A 202 7.12 1.55 -2.61
N ALA A 203 8.37 1.49 -3.09
CA ALA A 203 9.09 2.66 -3.57
C ALA A 203 8.45 3.26 -4.83
N ALA A 204 7.95 2.41 -5.73
CA ALA A 204 7.20 2.83 -6.91
C ALA A 204 5.89 3.53 -6.51
N LEU A 205 5.11 2.94 -5.60
CA LEU A 205 3.88 3.54 -5.06
C LEU A 205 4.13 4.92 -4.44
N LEU A 206 5.18 5.06 -3.62
CA LEU A 206 5.57 6.34 -3.01
C LEU A 206 6.08 7.34 -4.04
N GLY A 207 6.82 6.90 -5.05
CA GLY A 207 7.28 7.75 -6.16
C GLY A 207 6.12 8.31 -6.97
N ILE A 208 5.09 7.51 -7.25
CA ILE A 208 3.86 7.98 -7.88
C ILE A 208 3.16 9.01 -6.99
N ALA A 209 3.05 8.74 -5.68
CA ALA A 209 2.43 9.66 -4.74
C ALA A 209 3.18 11.01 -4.66
N VAL A 210 4.51 11.03 -4.82
CA VAL A 210 5.31 12.25 -4.96
C VAL A 210 4.97 13.00 -6.26
N ALA A 211 4.91 12.29 -7.39
CA ALA A 211 4.57 12.89 -8.69
C ALA A 211 3.13 13.46 -8.73
N CYS A 212 2.24 12.94 -7.89
CA CYS A 212 0.89 13.46 -7.66
C CYS A 212 0.82 14.60 -6.62
N ASP A 213 1.95 15.12 -6.15
CA ASP A 213 2.04 16.14 -5.09
C ASP A 213 1.35 15.74 -3.77
N MET A 214 1.18 14.44 -3.51
CA MET A 214 0.57 13.93 -2.27
C MET A 214 1.58 13.81 -1.14
N ILE A 215 2.81 13.43 -1.45
CA ILE A 215 3.90 13.22 -0.48
C ILE A 215 5.10 14.04 -0.93
N LYS A 216 5.76 14.69 0.02
CA LYS A 216 7.01 15.41 -0.27
C LYS A 216 8.13 14.41 -0.59
N VAL A 217 8.92 14.71 -1.62
CA VAL A 217 10.04 13.85 -2.05
C VAL A 217 11.07 13.64 -0.94
N GLU A 218 11.29 14.64 -0.09
CA GLU A 218 12.23 14.57 1.02
C GLU A 218 11.78 13.53 2.05
N VAL A 219 10.48 13.50 2.37
CA VAL A 219 9.92 12.52 3.30
C VAL A 219 10.10 11.11 2.76
N VAL A 220 9.78 10.88 1.48
CA VAL A 220 9.97 9.56 0.86
C VAL A 220 11.44 9.16 0.85
N ARG A 221 12.34 10.05 0.45
CA ARG A 221 13.78 9.78 0.43
C ARG A 221 14.30 9.39 1.81
N ASP A 222 13.98 10.16 2.84
CA ASP A 222 14.45 9.94 4.19
C ASP A 222 13.92 8.62 4.77
N VAL A 223 12.64 8.31 4.52
CA VAL A 223 12.00 7.06 4.97
C VAL A 223 12.62 5.85 4.28
N LEU A 224 12.81 5.90 2.96
CA LEU A 224 13.43 4.80 2.20
C LEU A 224 14.88 4.59 2.63
N GLN A 225 15.66 5.67 2.81
CA GLN A 225 17.04 5.58 3.27
C GLN A 225 17.14 4.92 4.65
N GLN A 226 16.24 5.23 5.57
CA GLN A 226 16.18 4.59 6.89
C GLN A 226 15.78 3.10 6.78
N ALA A 227 14.76 2.79 5.98
CA ALA A 227 14.26 1.43 5.81
C ALA A 227 15.30 0.47 5.18
N LEU A 228 16.22 1.00 4.36
CA LEU A 228 17.29 0.24 3.71
C LEU A 228 18.52 -0.02 4.58
N GLN A 229 18.62 0.60 5.76
CA GLN A 229 19.78 0.39 6.62
C GLN A 229 19.88 -1.07 7.05
N GLN A 230 21.08 -1.67 7.01
CA GLN A 230 21.27 -3.06 7.43
C GLN A 230 20.87 -3.26 8.90
N ILE A 231 21.08 -2.26 9.75
CA ILE A 231 20.61 -2.22 11.13
C ILE A 231 19.63 -1.06 11.24
N ILE A 232 18.40 -1.32 11.66
CA ILE A 232 17.41 -0.27 11.95
C ILE A 232 17.51 0.04 13.44
N PRO A 233 18.12 1.17 13.84
CA PRO A 233 18.27 1.53 15.25
C PRO A 233 16.89 1.85 15.84
N ASP A 234 16.57 1.22 16.97
CA ASP A 234 15.35 1.41 17.77
C ASP A 234 14.07 1.60 16.93
N PRO A 235 13.47 0.50 16.42
CA PRO A 235 12.26 0.62 15.62
C PRO A 235 11.21 1.34 16.46
N ARG A 236 10.87 2.58 16.05
CA ARG A 236 9.81 3.35 16.72
C ARG A 236 8.60 2.44 16.85
N ARG A 237 8.07 2.32 18.06
CA ARG A 237 6.80 1.64 18.28
C ARG A 237 5.72 2.56 17.72
N GLY A 238 5.23 2.25 16.52
CA GLY A 238 4.11 2.97 15.92
C GLY A 238 2.83 2.87 16.78
N PRO A 239 1.66 3.27 16.28
CA PRO A 239 0.39 3.08 16.99
C PRO A 239 -0.05 1.60 17.07
N PHE A 240 0.87 0.66 16.81
CA PHE A 240 0.66 -0.77 16.72
C PHE A 240 1.05 -1.38 18.08
N SER A 241 0.06 -1.88 18.82
CA SER A 241 0.21 -2.34 20.19
C SER A 241 0.77 -3.76 20.28
N ILE A 242 1.59 -4.02 21.30
CA ILE A 242 1.93 -5.38 21.76
C ILE A 242 0.79 -5.84 22.67
N PRO A 243 0.21 -7.04 22.50
CA PRO A 243 -0.55 -7.66 23.59
C PRO A 243 0.40 -7.86 24.78
N GLU A 244 0.05 -7.30 25.94
CA GLU A 244 0.70 -7.63 27.23
C GLU A 244 0.41 -9.08 27.63
#